data_AF-A0A930IUW8-F1
#
_entry.id   AF-A0A930IUW8-F1
#
_cell.length_a   1.000
_cell.length_b   1.000
_cell.length_c   1.000
_cell.angle_alpha   90.00
_cell.angle_beta   90.00
_cell.angle_gamma   90.00
#
_symmetry.space_group_name_H-M   'P 1'
#
loop_
_entity.id
_entity.type
_entity.pdbx_description
1 polymer ?
#
loop_
_entity_poly.entity_id
_entity_poly.type
_entity_poly.pdbx_seq_one_letter_code
_entity_poly.pdbx_strand_id
1 'polypeptide(L)'
;MEYRYNYNFLLQWMEVNQKTKKDVLRALGTKDYGSVKKWMEGSIPMHVEAILRLCNTFSIPIGAFFYDEEKIKEMPNADIILSSLQPDKTGIEKYKSKGNISSETIIEKRTSIIPPFVDTVCINNTNENATNTELIKRNPEILESPRDNEKDHQTSQENESKITRIQLLYERQLKEIERKHKEEENRIRQECQTRFDAEKKRLMDIIERLTEKISLI
;
A
#
# COMPACT_ATOMS: atom_id res chain seq x y z
N MET A 1 -22.66 6.20 5.12
CA MET A 1 -21.21 5.91 5.14
C MET A 1 -20.49 7.09 4.53
N GLU A 2 -20.01 7.98 5.37
CA GLU A 2 -19.25 9.17 4.98
C GLU A 2 -17.80 8.97 5.44
N TYR A 3 -16.94 8.57 4.51
CA TYR A 3 -15.53 8.36 4.79
C TYR A 3 -14.76 9.68 4.82
N ARG A 4 -14.04 9.92 5.91
CA ARG A 4 -13.26 11.13 6.18
C ARG A 4 -11.79 10.77 6.41
N TYR A 5 -10.92 11.73 6.11
CA TYR A 5 -9.47 11.54 6.23
C TYR A 5 -9.00 11.80 7.66
N ASN A 6 -8.15 10.93 8.19
CA ASN A 6 -7.48 11.11 9.48
C ASN A 6 -6.21 11.95 9.29
N TYR A 7 -6.25 13.21 9.74
CA TYR A 7 -5.14 14.14 9.56
C TYR A 7 -3.98 13.90 10.53
N ASN A 8 -4.24 13.23 11.66
CA ASN A 8 -3.26 13.06 12.73
C ASN A 8 -2.50 11.73 12.66
N PHE A 9 -3.00 10.76 11.88
CA PHE A 9 -2.38 9.44 11.77
C PHE A 9 -0.91 9.49 11.35
N LEU A 10 -0.56 10.30 10.34
CA LEU A 10 0.82 10.40 9.87
C LEU A 10 1.77 10.86 10.99
N LEU A 11 1.34 11.85 11.77
CA LEU A 11 2.14 12.41 12.87
C LEU A 11 2.32 11.37 13.98
N GLN A 12 1.22 10.73 14.41
CA GLN A 12 1.25 9.67 15.42
C GLN A 12 2.14 8.50 15.00
N TRP A 13 2.03 8.07 13.74
CA TRP A 13 2.86 7.00 13.20
C TRP A 13 4.35 7.36 13.18
N MET A 14 4.68 8.60 12.84
CA MET A 14 6.06 9.09 12.88
C MET A 14 6.61 9.12 14.31
N GLU A 15 5.82 9.55 15.29
CA GLU A 15 6.23 9.61 16.70
C GLU A 15 6.52 8.22 17.27
N VAL A 16 5.60 7.27 17.07
CA VAL A 16 5.73 5.88 17.56
C VAL A 16 6.94 5.18 16.94
N ASN A 17 7.22 5.42 15.66
CA ASN A 17 8.33 4.78 14.94
C ASN A 17 9.61 5.61 14.95
N GLN A 18 9.63 6.73 15.68
CA GLN A 18 10.74 7.70 15.73
C GLN A 18 11.25 8.08 14.33
N LYS A 19 10.34 8.27 13.37
CA LYS A 19 10.68 8.58 11.98
C LYS A 19 10.86 10.06 11.79
N THR A 20 11.90 10.40 11.03
CA THR A 20 12.14 11.78 10.64
C THR A 20 11.40 12.10 9.34
N LYS A 21 11.20 13.39 9.07
CA LYS A 21 10.66 13.87 7.79
C LYS A 21 11.47 13.37 6.58
N LYS A 22 12.78 13.17 6.75
CA LYS A 22 13.66 12.64 5.72
C LYS A 22 13.34 11.17 5.38
N ASP A 23 12.93 10.38 6.37
CA ASP A 23 12.55 8.98 6.16
C ASP A 23 11.25 8.86 5.37
N VAL A 24 10.28 9.74 5.67
CA VAL A 24 9.02 9.83 4.91
C VAL A 24 9.28 10.29 3.48
N LEU A 25 10.08 11.34 3.27
CA LEU A 25 10.46 11.80 1.93
C LEU A 25 11.15 10.70 1.11
N ARG A 26 12.04 9.93 1.74
CA ARG A 26 12.71 8.80 1.11
C ARG A 26 11.74 7.69 0.73
N ALA A 27 10.82 7.32 1.62
CA ALA A 27 9.81 6.30 1.36
C ALA A 27 8.84 6.70 0.24
N LEU A 28 8.51 7.99 0.16
CA LEU A 28 7.67 8.51 -0.90
C LEU A 28 8.42 8.65 -2.23
N GLY A 29 9.74 8.80 -2.20
CA GLY A 29 10.54 9.13 -3.38
C GLY A 29 10.32 10.57 -3.85
N THR A 30 10.08 11.50 -2.91
CA THR A 30 9.93 12.93 -3.20
C THR A 30 10.94 13.77 -2.43
N LYS A 31 11.30 14.91 -3.00
CA LYS A 31 12.14 15.93 -2.34
C LYS A 31 11.31 17.11 -1.83
N ASP A 32 9.99 17.06 -1.98
CA ASP A 32 9.09 18.13 -1.57
C ASP A 32 8.81 18.13 -0.07
N TYR A 33 9.69 18.81 0.66
CA TYR A 33 9.55 19.02 2.10
C TYR A 33 8.31 19.85 2.47
N GLY A 34 7.87 20.74 1.57
CA GLY A 34 6.74 21.62 1.81
C GLY A 34 5.42 20.85 1.91
N SER A 35 5.21 19.89 1.00
CA SER A 35 4.04 19.01 1.05
C SER A 35 4.02 18.13 2.31
N VAL A 36 5.14 17.51 2.67
CA VAL A 36 5.22 16.69 3.90
C VAL A 36 4.91 17.53 5.13
N LYS A 37 5.45 18.75 5.22
CA LYS A 37 5.15 19.70 6.31
C LYS A 37 3.65 19.97 6.42
N LYS A 38 2.98 20.27 5.31
CA LYS A 38 1.53 20.55 5.28
C LYS A 38 0.68 19.34 5.68
N TRP A 39 1.13 18.12 5.38
CA TRP A 39 0.44 16.90 5.80
C TRP A 39 0.55 16.68 7.31
N MET A 40 1.75 16.86 7.88
CA MET A 40 1.95 16.73 9.34
C MET A 40 1.22 17.81 10.13
N GLU A 41 1.08 19.02 9.57
CA GLU A 41 0.33 20.12 10.17
C GLU A 41 -1.19 19.98 9.97
N GLY A 42 -1.67 18.89 9.36
CA GLY A 42 -3.08 18.64 9.10
C GLY A 42 -3.73 19.66 8.14
N SER A 43 -2.94 20.48 7.44
CA SER A 43 -3.46 21.56 6.60
C SER A 43 -4.06 21.04 5.29
N ILE A 44 -3.50 19.96 4.74
CA ILE A 44 -3.92 19.35 3.47
C ILE A 44 -3.86 17.83 3.63
N PRO A 45 -4.82 17.06 3.08
CA PRO A 45 -4.72 15.61 3.07
C PRO A 45 -3.58 15.13 2.16
N MET A 46 -2.99 13.98 2.52
CA MET A 46 -2.08 13.29 1.63
C MET A 46 -2.81 12.86 0.34
N HIS A 47 -2.13 12.97 -0.79
CA HIS A 47 -2.66 12.42 -2.03
C HIS A 47 -2.58 10.89 -2.01
N VAL A 48 -3.53 10.22 -2.67
CA VAL A 48 -3.70 8.76 -2.63
C VAL A 48 -2.41 8.02 -3.01
N GLU A 49 -1.67 8.50 -4.00
CA GLU A 49 -0.41 7.87 -4.40
C GLU A 49 0.65 7.92 -3.29
N ALA A 50 0.74 9.01 -2.52
CA ALA A 50 1.65 9.08 -1.37
C ALA A 50 1.23 8.11 -0.26
N ILE A 51 -0.08 8.01 0.01
CA ILE A 51 -0.62 7.08 0.99
C ILE A 51 -0.23 5.65 0.58
N LEU A 52 -0.50 5.25 -0.65
CA LEU A 52 -0.20 3.91 -1.16
C LEU A 52 1.29 3.58 -1.08
N ARG A 53 2.18 4.52 -1.44
CA ARG A 53 3.62 4.30 -1.33
C ARG A 53 4.08 4.14 0.10
N LEU A 54 3.57 4.96 1.01
CA LEU A 54 3.89 4.86 2.42
C LEU A 54 3.38 3.53 3.01
N CYS A 55 2.14 3.16 2.69
CA CYS A 55 1.54 1.87 3.05
C CYS A 55 2.37 0.69 2.53
N ASN A 56 2.76 0.71 1.25
CA ASN A 56 3.57 -0.34 0.65
C ASN A 56 4.99 -0.42 1.24
N THR A 57 5.58 0.74 1.59
CA THR A 57 6.92 0.80 2.17
C THR A 57 6.93 0.28 3.60
N PHE A 58 5.93 0.64 4.42
CA PHE A 58 5.95 0.38 5.86
C PHE A 58 4.92 -0.64 6.35
N SER A 59 4.26 -1.32 5.40
CA SER A 59 3.18 -2.29 5.64
C SER A 59 2.03 -1.72 6.48
N ILE A 60 1.69 -0.45 6.25
CA ILE A 60 0.62 0.23 6.97
C ILE A 60 -0.73 -0.08 6.29
N PRO A 61 -1.78 -0.47 7.02
CA PRO A 61 -3.10 -0.65 6.45
C PRO A 61 -3.64 0.69 5.93
N ILE A 62 -4.16 0.72 4.71
CA ILE A 62 -4.73 1.94 4.11
C ILE A 62 -5.90 2.48 4.93
N GLY A 63 -6.64 1.60 5.61
CA GLY A 63 -7.73 1.96 6.51
C GLY A 63 -7.31 2.86 7.68
N ALA A 64 -6.02 2.95 8.00
CA ALA A 64 -5.57 3.85 9.07
C ALA A 64 -5.65 5.35 8.72
N PHE A 65 -5.70 5.66 7.42
CA PHE A 65 -5.82 7.04 6.93
C PHE A 65 -7.27 7.50 6.80
N PHE A 66 -8.25 6.60 6.94
CA PHE A 66 -9.65 6.89 6.69
C PHE A 66 -10.52 6.38 7.83
N TYR A 67 -11.62 7.06 8.10
CA TYR A 67 -12.60 6.61 9.07
C TYR A 67 -14.02 6.89 8.57
N ASP A 68 -14.99 6.11 9.03
CA ASP A 68 -16.41 6.35 8.80
C ASP A 68 -16.95 7.25 9.92
N GLU A 69 -17.29 8.49 9.59
CA GLU A 69 -17.76 9.46 10.57
C GLU A 69 -19.08 9.03 11.23
N GLU A 70 -19.97 8.37 10.49
CA GLU A 70 -21.26 7.89 11.02
C GLU A 70 -21.03 6.83 12.10
N LYS A 71 -20.13 5.89 11.87
CA LYS A 71 -19.79 4.85 12.87
C LYS A 71 -19.14 5.42 14.12
N ILE A 72 -18.28 6.44 13.99
CA ILE A 72 -17.67 7.07 15.18
C ILE A 72 -18.72 7.78 16.03
N LYS A 73 -19.74 8.42 15.42
CA LYS A 73 -20.83 9.06 16.15
C LYS A 73 -21.64 8.09 17.01
N GLU A 74 -21.67 6.81 16.65
CA GLU A 74 -22.34 5.76 17.42
C GLU A 74 -21.48 5.25 18.60
N MET A 75 -20.19 5.58 18.65
CA MET A 75 -19.27 5.13 19.70
C MET A 75 -19.35 5.99 20.97
N PRO A 76 -19.11 5.40 22.16
CA PRO A 76 -18.91 6.20 23.37
C PRO A 76 -17.67 7.10 23.21
N ASN A 77 -17.78 8.36 23.65
CA ASN A 77 -16.76 9.40 23.49
C ASN A 77 -16.49 9.87 22.04
N ALA A 78 -17.49 9.76 21.16
CA ALA A 78 -17.42 10.21 19.76
C ALA A 78 -16.78 11.60 19.58
N ASP A 79 -17.16 12.58 20.40
CA ASP A 79 -16.64 13.96 20.31
C ASP A 79 -15.13 14.06 20.58
N ILE A 80 -14.62 13.26 21.52
CA ILE A 80 -13.20 13.20 21.86
C ILE A 80 -12.43 12.52 20.71
N ILE A 81 -13.00 11.46 20.15
CA ILE A 81 -12.39 10.75 19.02
C ILE A 81 -12.37 11.65 17.79
N LEU A 82 -13.49 12.27 17.41
CA LEU A 82 -13.59 13.15 16.24
C LEU A 82 -12.64 14.35 16.33
N SER A 83 -12.55 14.99 17.51
CA SER A 83 -11.61 16.10 17.73
C SER A 83 -10.15 15.67 17.59
N SER A 84 -9.82 14.42 17.95
CA SER A 84 -8.47 13.87 17.76
C SER A 84 -8.12 13.49 16.32
N LEU A 85 -9.09 13.48 15.40
CA LEU A 85 -8.91 13.07 13.99
C LEU A 85 -8.93 14.25 13.01
N GLN A 86 -9.50 15.38 13.44
CA GLN A 86 -9.63 16.59 12.65
C GLN A 86 -8.49 17.57 12.96
N PRO A 87 -8.12 18.43 11.99
CA PRO A 87 -7.14 19.48 12.24
C PRO A 87 -7.76 20.60 13.08
N ASP A 88 -6.99 21.18 14.01
CA ASP A 88 -7.39 22.34 14.83
C ASP A 88 -7.75 23.59 13.99
N LYS A 89 -7.37 23.61 12.70
CA LYS A 89 -7.57 24.75 11.80
C LYS A 89 -8.68 24.44 10.81
N THR A 90 -9.85 25.03 11.07
CA THR A 90 -11.04 25.06 10.22
C THR A 90 -10.81 25.89 8.96
N GLY A 91 -10.06 25.33 8.00
CA GLY A 91 -9.91 25.88 6.65
C GLY A 91 -10.34 24.85 5.62
N ILE A 92 -11.63 24.79 5.29
CA ILE A 92 -12.12 24.01 4.14
C ILE A 92 -11.76 24.78 2.87
N GLU A 93 -10.50 24.82 2.51
CA GLU A 93 -10.07 25.19 1.16
C GLU A 93 -10.03 23.92 0.31
N LYS A 94 -10.59 24.01 -0.90
CA LYS A 94 -10.59 22.93 -1.89
C LYS A 94 -9.15 22.72 -2.40
N TYR A 95 -8.34 22.00 -1.64
CA TYR A 95 -6.94 21.78 -2.00
C TYR A 95 -6.82 20.72 -3.10
N LYS A 96 -6.44 21.15 -4.31
CA LYS A 96 -5.90 20.26 -5.34
C LYS A 96 -4.41 20.06 -5.08
N SER A 97 -4.03 19.13 -4.20
CA SER A 97 -2.62 18.81 -3.99
C SER A 97 -2.11 17.92 -5.12
N LYS A 98 -1.47 18.52 -6.14
CA LYS A 98 -0.61 17.78 -7.07
C LYS A 98 0.78 17.69 -6.44
N GLY A 99 0.97 16.71 -5.56
CA GLY A 99 2.31 16.39 -5.07
C GLY A 99 3.12 15.74 -6.18
N ASN A 100 4.32 16.25 -6.46
CA ASN A 100 5.24 15.59 -7.40
C ASN A 100 5.90 14.42 -6.68
N ILE A 101 5.42 13.21 -6.92
CA ILE A 101 6.12 11.99 -6.52
C ILE A 101 6.92 11.45 -7.71
N SER A 102 8.17 11.05 -7.49
CA SER A 102 9.00 10.42 -8.53
C SER A 102 8.37 9.11 -9.01
N SER A 103 8.31 8.89 -10.33
CA SER A 103 7.88 7.61 -10.91
C SER A 103 8.88 6.46 -10.65
N GLU A 104 10.10 6.78 -10.22
CA GLU A 104 11.19 5.81 -10.05
C GLU A 104 11.00 5.01 -8.76
N THR A 105 10.80 3.70 -8.93
CA THR A 105 10.22 2.81 -7.91
C THR A 105 11.29 1.89 -7.34
N ILE A 106 11.86 2.25 -6.18
CA ILE A 106 12.57 1.29 -5.31
C ILE A 106 11.88 1.32 -3.96
N ILE A 107 10.77 0.57 -3.85
CA ILE A 107 10.05 0.40 -2.58
C ILE A 107 10.74 -0.74 -1.83
N GLU A 108 11.67 -0.39 -0.94
CA GLU A 108 12.19 -1.34 0.04
C GLU A 108 11.13 -1.56 1.13
N LYS A 109 10.55 -2.76 1.19
CA LYS A 109 9.57 -3.11 2.23
C LYS A 109 10.24 -3.11 3.60
N ARG A 110 9.64 -2.39 4.54
CA ARG A 110 10.06 -2.24 5.93
C ARG A 110 8.86 -2.53 6.82
N THR A 111 9.11 -3.11 7.98
CA THR A 111 8.09 -3.26 9.02
C THR A 111 8.05 -2.00 9.88
N SER A 112 6.85 -1.57 10.27
CA SER A 112 6.65 -0.47 11.21
C SER A 112 5.62 -0.84 12.27
N ILE A 113 5.70 -0.20 13.43
CA ILE A 113 4.69 -0.29 14.48
C ILE A 113 3.51 0.57 14.04
N ILE A 114 2.31 0.00 14.02
CA ILE A 114 1.11 0.73 13.63
C ILE A 114 0.48 1.29 14.92
N PRO A 115 0.35 2.63 15.07
CA PRO A 115 -0.36 3.21 16.20
C PRO A 115 -1.81 2.73 16.24
N PRO A 116 -2.46 2.75 17.41
CA PRO A 116 -3.89 2.53 17.50
C PRO A 116 -4.62 3.50 16.56
N PHE A 117 -5.45 2.97 15.67
CA PHE A 117 -6.28 3.76 14.77
C PHE A 117 -7.71 3.21 14.80
N VAL A 118 -8.68 4.07 14.52
CA VAL A 118 -10.09 3.70 14.50
C VAL A 118 -10.39 2.99 13.18
N ASP A 119 -10.29 1.67 13.17
CA ASP A 119 -10.66 0.87 12.00
C ASP A 119 -12.17 0.75 11.88
N THR A 120 -12.75 1.71 11.17
CA THR A 120 -14.18 1.74 10.80
C THR A 120 -14.40 1.33 9.34
N VAL A 121 -13.31 1.07 8.62
CA VAL A 121 -13.27 0.79 7.18
C VAL A 121 -13.32 -0.71 6.90
N CYS A 122 -12.93 -1.56 7.87
CA CYS A 122 -13.04 -3.01 7.72
C CYS A 122 -14.50 -3.44 7.47
N ILE A 123 -14.70 -3.98 6.26
CA ILE A 123 -15.93 -4.62 5.80
C ILE A 123 -16.01 -5.99 6.47
N ASN A 124 -17.04 -6.16 7.30
CA ASN A 124 -17.64 -7.39 7.82
C ASN A 124 -17.17 -8.71 7.18
N ASN A 125 -15.95 -9.15 7.48
CA ASN A 125 -15.54 -10.52 7.23
C ASN A 125 -15.05 -11.14 8.55
N THR A 126 -15.98 -11.86 9.18
CA THR A 126 -15.76 -12.96 10.13
C THR A 126 -14.89 -12.67 11.35
N ASN A 127 -15.53 -12.12 12.38
CA ASN A 127 -15.73 -12.74 13.70
C ASN A 127 -16.00 -11.62 14.71
N GLU A 128 -17.22 -11.58 15.22
CA GLU A 128 -17.72 -10.62 16.23
C GLU A 128 -17.04 -10.76 17.62
N ASN A 129 -15.85 -11.39 17.70
CA ASN A 129 -15.11 -11.61 18.94
C ASN A 129 -13.73 -10.91 18.97
N ALA A 130 -13.39 -10.05 18.01
CA ALA A 130 -12.28 -9.13 18.20
C ALA A 130 -12.77 -7.94 19.03
N THR A 131 -12.76 -8.14 20.34
CA THR A 131 -13.08 -7.16 21.37
C THR A 131 -12.36 -5.84 21.07
N ASN A 132 -13.12 -4.84 20.59
CA ASN A 132 -12.73 -3.42 20.59
C ASN A 132 -12.71 -2.87 22.04
N THR A 133 -12.05 -3.57 22.96
CA THR A 133 -11.98 -3.21 24.38
C THR A 133 -10.60 -3.49 24.97
N GLU A 134 -9.53 -3.13 24.25
CA GLU A 134 -8.19 -2.97 24.84
C GLU A 134 -7.60 -1.56 24.62
N LEU A 135 -8.46 -0.54 24.54
CA LEU A 135 -8.00 0.87 24.54
C LEU A 135 -7.91 1.49 25.94
N ILE A 136 -8.25 0.78 27.02
CA ILE A 136 -8.07 1.29 28.39
C ILE A 136 -7.70 0.15 29.33
N LYS A 137 -6.39 -0.14 29.45
CA LYS A 137 -5.67 -0.56 30.67
C LYS A 137 -4.32 -1.17 30.29
N ARG A 138 -3.27 -0.36 30.31
CA ARG A 138 -1.92 -0.86 30.58
C ARG A 138 -1.13 0.13 31.40
N ASN A 139 -0.94 -0.21 32.67
CA ASN A 139 0.34 -0.23 33.38
C ASN A 139 0.13 -0.82 34.79
N PRO A 140 1.17 -1.38 35.43
CA PRO A 140 1.74 -2.71 35.17
C PRO A 140 1.69 -3.58 36.46
N GLU A 141 1.97 -4.89 36.36
CA GLU A 141 2.65 -5.75 37.37
C GLU A 141 2.32 -7.26 37.20
N ILE A 142 3.38 -8.03 36.93
CA ILE A 142 3.81 -9.25 37.66
C ILE A 142 3.04 -10.59 37.49
N LEU A 143 3.80 -11.55 36.90
CA LEU A 143 3.96 -13.00 37.18
C LEU A 143 2.95 -14.08 36.68
N GLU A 144 3.53 -15.07 35.97
CA GLU A 144 3.38 -16.56 35.98
C GLU A 144 1.98 -17.19 36.24
N SER A 145 1.49 -18.23 35.55
CA SER A 145 2.06 -19.55 35.22
C SER A 145 0.98 -20.35 34.41
N PRO A 146 1.29 -21.50 33.75
CA PRO A 146 0.48 -22.13 32.71
C PRO A 146 -0.56 -23.12 33.25
N ARG A 147 -1.63 -23.36 32.50
CA ARG A 147 -2.47 -24.57 32.66
C ARG A 147 -2.86 -25.16 31.30
N ASP A 148 -2.52 -26.43 31.16
CA ASP A 148 -2.75 -27.33 30.03
C ASP A 148 -4.24 -27.55 29.74
N ASN A 149 -4.57 -27.78 28.46
CA ASN A 149 -5.77 -28.52 28.03
C ASN A 149 -5.54 -29.19 26.67
N GLU A 150 -5.38 -30.52 26.68
CA GLU A 150 -5.05 -31.40 25.54
C GLU A 150 -6.19 -31.60 24.51
N LYS A 151 -7.16 -30.69 24.39
CA LYS A 151 -8.25 -30.80 23.39
C LYS A 151 -8.10 -29.91 22.15
N ASP A 152 -7.11 -29.02 22.13
CA ASP A 152 -6.95 -28.00 21.08
C ASP A 152 -6.05 -28.42 19.90
N HIS A 153 -5.39 -29.59 19.98
CA HIS A 153 -4.42 -30.01 18.96
C HIS A 153 -5.07 -30.56 17.68
N GLN A 154 -6.26 -31.17 17.76
CA GLN A 154 -6.90 -31.77 16.58
C GLN A 154 -7.53 -30.72 15.65
N THR A 155 -8.18 -29.70 16.21
CA THR A 155 -8.83 -28.61 15.46
C THR A 155 -7.84 -27.59 14.91
N SER A 156 -6.75 -27.33 15.64
CA SER A 156 -5.67 -26.45 15.18
C SER A 156 -4.92 -27.05 13.98
N GLN A 157 -4.63 -28.35 14.00
CA GLN A 157 -3.94 -29.04 12.91
C GLN A 157 -4.77 -29.11 11.61
N GLU A 158 -6.09 -29.24 11.73
CA GLU A 158 -6.99 -29.27 10.57
C GLU A 158 -7.18 -27.88 9.94
N ASN A 159 -7.16 -26.82 10.76
CA ASN A 159 -7.19 -25.43 10.30
C ASN A 159 -5.86 -25.01 9.64
N GLU A 160 -4.72 -25.42 10.21
CA GLU A 160 -3.42 -25.21 9.55
C GLU A 160 -3.36 -25.91 8.19
N SER A 161 -3.85 -27.15 8.11
CA SER A 161 -3.89 -27.91 6.84
C SER A 161 -4.74 -27.21 5.75
N LYS A 162 -5.85 -26.57 6.14
CA LYS A 162 -6.70 -25.77 5.23
C LYS A 162 -5.98 -24.50 4.77
N ILE A 163 -5.30 -23.81 5.68
CA ILE A 163 -4.53 -22.59 5.38
C ILE A 163 -3.39 -22.91 4.41
N THR A 164 -2.61 -23.97 4.67
CA THR A 164 -1.52 -24.39 3.79
C THR A 164 -2.02 -24.75 2.38
N ARG A 165 -3.17 -25.42 2.28
CA ARG A 165 -3.78 -25.76 0.98
C ARG A 165 -4.18 -24.51 0.20
N ILE A 166 -4.77 -23.52 0.84
CA ILE A 166 -5.13 -22.24 0.22
C ILE A 166 -3.87 -21.52 -0.27
N GLN A 167 -2.82 -21.48 0.54
CA GLN A 167 -1.56 -20.83 0.22
C GLN A 167 -0.86 -21.47 -0.99
N LEU A 168 -0.85 -22.80 -1.07
CA LEU A 168 -0.35 -23.57 -2.22
C LEU A 168 -1.13 -23.29 -3.51
N LEU A 169 -2.46 -23.14 -3.41
CA LEU A 169 -3.29 -22.81 -4.57
C LEU A 169 -2.97 -21.42 -5.12
N TYR A 170 -2.80 -20.43 -4.24
CA TYR A 170 -2.39 -19.08 -4.63
C TYR A 170 -0.99 -19.05 -5.25
N GLU A 171 -0.03 -19.77 -4.66
CA GLU A 171 1.33 -19.84 -5.21
C GLU A 171 1.34 -20.49 -6.61
N ARG A 172 0.54 -21.54 -6.82
CA ARG A 172 0.37 -22.17 -8.13
C ARG A 172 -0.25 -21.20 -9.14
N GLN A 173 -1.28 -20.46 -8.76
CA GLN A 173 -1.90 -19.46 -9.64
C GLN A 173 -0.91 -18.35 -10.03
N LEU A 174 -0.11 -17.86 -9.08
CA LEU A 174 0.92 -16.86 -9.34
C LEU A 174 1.97 -17.36 -10.33
N LYS A 175 2.50 -18.59 -10.14
CA LYS A 175 3.46 -19.20 -11.07
C LYS A 175 2.89 -19.35 -12.47
N GLU A 176 1.61 -19.69 -12.59
CA GLU A 176 0.96 -19.84 -13.90
C GLU A 176 0.77 -18.50 -14.60
N ILE A 177 0.43 -17.44 -13.86
CA ILE A 177 0.34 -16.07 -14.40
C ILE A 177 1.73 -15.60 -14.86
N GLU A 178 2.76 -15.81 -14.04
CA GLU A 178 4.13 -15.45 -14.37
C GLU A 178 4.62 -16.17 -15.63
N ARG A 179 4.35 -17.48 -15.75
CA ARG A 179 4.66 -18.28 -16.95
C ARG A 179 3.99 -17.69 -18.19
N LYS A 180 2.70 -17.37 -18.11
CA LYS A 180 1.95 -16.77 -19.23
C LYS A 180 2.50 -15.39 -19.63
N HIS A 181 2.83 -14.55 -18.65
CA HIS A 181 3.42 -13.23 -18.93
C HIS A 181 4.79 -13.37 -19.61
N LYS A 182 5.62 -14.31 -19.16
CA LYS A 182 6.92 -14.57 -19.76
C LYS A 182 6.81 -15.11 -21.19
N GLU A 183 5.83 -15.99 -21.44
CA GLU A 183 5.53 -16.49 -22.79
C GLU A 183 5.06 -15.36 -23.71
N GLU A 184 4.19 -14.48 -23.21
CA GLU A 184 3.70 -13.33 -23.96
C GLU A 184 4.82 -12.33 -24.28
N GLU A 185 5.69 -12.02 -23.31
CA GLU A 185 6.84 -11.15 -23.53
C GLU A 185 7.79 -11.72 -24.59
N ASN A 186 8.07 -13.02 -24.52
CA ASN A 186 8.90 -13.70 -25.51
C ASN A 186 8.27 -13.66 -26.90
N ARG A 187 6.94 -13.85 -26.99
CA ARG A 187 6.20 -13.75 -28.25
C ARG A 187 6.33 -12.35 -28.85
N ILE A 188 6.10 -11.31 -28.06
CA ILE A 188 6.23 -9.91 -28.50
C ILE A 188 7.66 -9.61 -28.94
N ARG A 189 8.68 -10.05 -28.18
CA ARG A 189 10.09 -9.87 -28.59
C ARG A 189 10.38 -10.53 -29.93
N GLN A 190 9.91 -11.77 -30.14
CA GLN A 190 10.11 -12.49 -31.38
C GLN A 190 9.39 -11.84 -32.56
N GLU A 191 8.17 -11.36 -32.36
CA GLU A 191 7.42 -10.62 -33.38
C GLU A 191 8.12 -9.31 -33.75
N CYS A 192 8.56 -8.52 -32.75
CA CYS A 192 9.30 -7.28 -32.97
C CYS A 192 10.60 -7.54 -33.74
N GLN A 193 11.35 -8.58 -33.38
CA GLN A 193 12.57 -8.95 -34.09
C GLN A 193 12.29 -9.35 -35.53
N THR A 194 11.25 -10.16 -35.76
CA THR A 194 10.86 -10.60 -37.12
C THR A 194 10.43 -9.41 -37.97
N ARG A 195 9.67 -8.47 -37.42
CA ARG A 195 9.26 -7.24 -38.12
C ARG A 195 10.46 -6.35 -38.45
N PHE A 196 11.40 -6.21 -37.51
CA PHE A 196 12.63 -5.45 -37.73
C PHE A 196 13.48 -6.06 -38.84
N ASP A 197 13.68 -7.38 -38.83
CA ASP A 197 14.46 -8.08 -39.83
C ASP A 197 13.81 -8.01 -41.22
N ALA A 198 12.47 -8.08 -41.30
CA ALA A 198 11.73 -7.89 -42.54
C ALA A 198 11.90 -6.47 -43.11
N GLU A 199 11.82 -5.44 -42.27
CA GLU A 199 12.00 -4.05 -42.72
C GLU A 199 13.45 -3.77 -43.12
N LYS A 200 14.42 -4.30 -42.36
CA LYS A 200 15.84 -4.25 -42.72
C LYS A 200 16.09 -4.86 -44.09
N LYS A 201 15.51 -6.04 -44.36
CA LYS A 201 15.62 -6.70 -45.66
C LYS A 201 15.01 -5.85 -46.77
N ARG A 202 13.81 -5.31 -46.55
CA ARG A 202 13.15 -4.42 -47.51
C ARG A 202 14.01 -3.19 -47.86
N LEU A 203 14.63 -2.56 -46.86
CA LEU A 203 15.50 -1.41 -47.07
C LEU A 203 16.78 -1.79 -47.84
N MET A 204 17.39 -2.94 -47.52
CA MET A 204 18.53 -3.46 -48.27
C MET A 204 18.19 -3.69 -49.75
N ASP A 205 17.05 -4.32 -50.04
CA ASP A 205 16.59 -4.56 -51.43
C ASP A 205 16.34 -3.24 -52.20
N ILE A 206 15.97 -2.16 -51.50
CA ILE A 206 15.79 -0.83 -52.10
C ILE A 206 17.16 -0.21 -52.39
N ILE A 207 18.09 -0.28 -51.43
CA ILE A 207 19.45 0.25 -51.57
C ILE A 207 20.18 -0.46 -52.72
N GLU A 208 20.07 -1.78 -52.83
CA GLU A 208 20.69 -2.56 -53.90
C GLU A 208 20.17 -2.13 -55.27
N ARG A 209 18.84 -2.01 -55.44
CA ARG A 209 18.22 -1.49 -56.68
C ARG A 209 18.64 -0.06 -57.03
N LEU A 210 18.80 0.82 -56.04
CA LEU A 210 19.27 2.18 -56.28
C LEU A 210 20.75 2.20 -56.68
N THR A 211 21.55 1.32 -56.08
CA THR A 211 22.99 1.19 -56.36
C THR A 211 23.22 0.65 -57.77
N GLU A 212 22.45 -0.36 -58.20
CA GLU A 212 22.47 -0.87 -59.57
C GLU A 212 22.11 0.21 -60.60
N LYS A 213 21.07 1.01 -60.33
CA LYS A 213 20.69 2.13 -61.21
C LYS A 213 21.75 3.20 -61.32
N ILE A 214 22.45 3.51 -60.24
CA ILE A 214 23.55 4.48 -60.23
C ILE A 214 24.77 3.92 -60.99
N SER A 215 25.04 2.62 -60.89
CA SER A 215 26.16 1.97 -61.61
C SER A 215 25.94 1.84 -63.13
N LEU A 216 24.72 2.07 -63.61
CA LEU A 216 24.34 2.02 -65.04
C LEU A 216 24.39 3.40 -65.74
N ILE A 217 24.72 4.47 -65.00
CA ILE A 217 24.90 5.84 -65.48
C ILE A 217 26.40 6.15 -65.51
#